data_AF-A0A5C7J758-F1
#
_entry.id   AF-A0A5C7J758-F1
#
_cell.length_a   1.000
_cell.length_b   1.000
_cell.length_c   1.000
_cell.angle_alpha   90.00
_cell.angle_beta   90.00
_cell.angle_gamma   90.00
#
_symmetry.space_group_name_H-M   'P 1'
#
loop_
_entity.id
_entity.type
_entity.pdbx_description
1 polymer ?
#
loop_
_entity_poly.entity_id
_entity_poly.type
_entity_poly.pdbx_seq_one_letter_code
_entity_poly.pdbx_strand_id
1 'polypeptide(L)'
;AFALLVFEVFVPRRAWCRYVCPIGLTYGVVGIVSPLRIKYTLKDCFHEGDCRKVCLVPHVLDTVIKGRAVETEVPIGPDCTRCGLCVDTCPTGSLKFDVKGLSKLM
;
A
#
# COMPACT_ATOMS: atom_id res chain seq x y z
N ALA A 1 -20.30 17.76 -29.59
CA ALA A 1 -20.96 16.63 -28.90
C ALA A 1 -20.04 15.42 -28.75
N PHE A 2 -19.50 14.85 -29.83
CA PHE A 2 -18.64 13.65 -29.77
C PHE A 2 -17.33 13.83 -28.98
N ALA A 3 -16.71 15.02 -29.04
CA ALA A 3 -15.48 15.32 -28.30
C ALA A 3 -15.64 15.30 -26.77
N LEU A 4 -16.82 15.66 -26.25
CA LEU A 4 -17.10 15.62 -24.81
C LEU A 4 -17.26 14.18 -24.32
N LEU A 5 -17.92 13.32 -25.11
CA LEU A 5 -18.04 11.88 -24.80
C LEU A 5 -16.70 11.16 -24.81
N VAL A 6 -15.81 11.46 -25.75
CA VAL A 6 -14.47 10.84 -25.81
C VAL A 6 -13.62 11.26 -24.61
N PHE A 7 -13.69 12.53 -24.19
CA PHE A 7 -12.96 13.04 -23.03
C PHE A 7 -13.45 12.44 -21.70
N GLU A 8 -14.76 12.22 -21.57
CA GLU A 8 -15.36 11.61 -20.38
C GLU A 8 -15.11 10.10 -20.29
N VAL A 9 -14.93 9.42 -21.43
CA VAL A 9 -14.62 7.99 -21.53
C VAL A 9 -13.12 7.69 -21.42
N PHE A 10 -12.25 8.53 -21.98
CA PHE A 10 -10.80 8.28 -22.01
C PHE A 10 -10.04 8.80 -20.79
N VAL A 11 -10.60 9.72 -20.01
CA VAL A 11 -9.96 10.14 -18.77
C VAL A 11 -10.67 9.45 -17.61
N PRO A 12 -10.15 8.30 -17.12
CA PRO A 12 -10.71 7.70 -15.93
C PRO A 12 -10.61 8.74 -14.82
N ARG A 13 -11.76 9.13 -14.25
CA ARG A 13 -11.89 10.13 -13.19
C ARG A 13 -10.85 9.92 -12.07
N ARG A 14 -10.41 8.67 -11.89
CA ARG A 14 -9.37 8.23 -10.95
C ARG A 14 -7.93 8.67 -11.30
N ALA A 15 -7.55 8.71 -12.58
CA ALA A 15 -6.21 9.15 -13.00
C ALA A 15 -6.09 10.68 -12.96
N TRP A 16 -7.14 11.40 -13.37
CA TRP A 16 -7.14 12.86 -13.31
C TRP A 16 -7.06 13.39 -11.87
N CYS A 17 -7.85 12.79 -10.97
CA CYS A 17 -7.79 13.10 -9.55
C CYS A 17 -6.41 12.84 -8.93
N ARG A 18 -5.66 11.83 -9.41
CA ARG A 18 -4.37 11.45 -8.84
C ARG A 18 -3.19 12.32 -9.30
N TYR A 19 -3.26 12.89 -10.51
CA TYR A 19 -2.12 13.60 -11.12
C TYR A 19 -2.32 15.10 -11.33
N VAL A 20 -3.55 15.62 -11.37
CA VAL A 20 -3.79 17.04 -11.69
C VAL A 20 -4.71 17.74 -10.68
N CYS A 21 -5.54 17.00 -9.92
CA CYS A 21 -6.45 17.61 -8.97
C CYS A 21 -5.70 18.06 -7.69
N PRO A 22 -5.83 19.33 -7.26
CA PRO A 22 -5.17 19.84 -6.06
C PRO A 22 -5.59 19.08 -4.78
N ILE A 23 -6.77 18.48 -4.76
CA ILE A 23 -7.24 17.64 -3.64
C ILE A 23 -6.53 16.26 -3.63
N GLY A 24 -6.32 15.63 -4.78
CA GLY A 24 -5.61 14.34 -4.81
C GLY A 24 -4.13 14.48 -4.45
N LEU A 25 -3.54 15.64 -4.76
CA LEU A 25 -2.16 15.96 -4.39
C LEU A 25 -2.02 16.17 -2.87
N THR A 26 -2.96 16.85 -2.22
CA THR A 26 -2.95 17.01 -0.75
C THR A 26 -3.19 15.68 -0.03
N TYR A 27 -4.11 14.84 -0.51
CA TYR A 27 -4.31 13.49 0.05
C TYR A 27 -3.08 12.58 -0.16
N GLY A 28 -2.38 12.72 -1.30
CA GLY A 28 -1.10 12.03 -1.54
C GLY A 28 -0.01 12.44 -0.55
N VAL A 29 0.10 13.75 -0.24
CA VAL A 29 1.06 14.28 0.74
C VAL A 29 0.74 13.82 2.16
N VAL A 30 -0.54 13.85 2.58
CA VAL A 30 -0.97 13.29 3.87
C VAL A 30 -0.66 11.79 3.95
N GLY A 31 -0.83 11.07 2.84
CA GLY A 31 -0.43 9.67 2.71
C GLY A 31 1.08 9.44 2.89
N ILE A 32 1.94 10.34 2.42
CA ILE A 32 3.40 10.26 2.57
C ILE A 32 3.85 10.63 4.00
N VAL A 33 3.22 11.64 4.59
CA VAL A 33 3.52 12.15 5.95
C VAL A 33 3.02 11.20 7.03
N SER A 34 2.06 10.32 6.72
CA SER A 34 1.55 9.36 7.70
C SER A 34 2.71 8.51 8.27
N PRO A 35 2.94 8.60 9.60
CA PRO A 35 4.06 7.91 10.23
C PRO A 35 3.83 6.40 10.26
N LEU A 36 2.56 5.97 10.29
CA LEU A 36 2.14 4.58 10.27
C LEU A 36 2.40 3.91 8.92
N ARG A 37 3.03 2.75 8.92
CA ARG A 37 3.26 1.85 7.78
C ARG A 37 3.09 0.42 8.23
N ILE A 38 3.06 -0.48 7.25
CA ILE A 38 3.11 -1.90 7.50
C ILE A 38 4.52 -2.37 7.14
N LYS A 39 5.12 -3.18 7.99
CA LYS A 39 6.43 -3.79 7.82
C LYS A 39 6.23 -5.29 7.67
N TYR A 40 6.86 -5.85 6.64
CA TYR A 40 6.84 -7.27 6.35
C TYR A 40 8.16 -7.91 6.81
N THR A 41 8.08 -8.97 7.61
CA THR A 41 9.22 -9.74 8.10
C THR A 41 9.24 -11.11 7.42
N LEU A 42 10.26 -11.35 6.60
CA LEU A 42 10.43 -12.57 5.80
C LEU A 42 10.62 -13.82 6.66
N LYS A 43 11.29 -13.71 7.82
CA LYS A 43 11.62 -14.85 8.69
C LYS A 43 10.39 -15.62 9.16
N ASP A 44 9.31 -14.89 9.39
CA ASP A 44 8.09 -15.45 9.97
C ASP A 44 7.11 -15.89 8.87
N CYS A 45 7.39 -15.66 7.58
CA CYS A 45 6.40 -15.85 6.52
C CYS A 45 6.49 -17.24 5.88
N PHE A 46 5.37 -17.98 5.89
CA PHE A 46 5.24 -19.27 5.18
C PHE A 46 4.73 -19.15 3.73
N HIS A 47 4.56 -17.93 3.21
CA HIS A 47 4.10 -17.66 1.85
C HIS A 47 2.71 -18.26 1.50
N GLU A 48 1.78 -18.29 2.46
CA GLU A 48 0.39 -18.78 2.24
C GLU A 48 -0.42 -17.86 1.31
N GLY A 49 -0.09 -16.56 1.30
CA GLY A 49 -0.68 -15.58 0.37
C GLY A 49 -2.07 -15.06 0.77
N ASP A 50 -2.61 -15.43 1.94
CA ASP A 50 -3.93 -14.98 2.40
C ASP A 50 -4.00 -13.47 2.60
N CYS A 51 -2.91 -12.86 3.04
CA CYS A 51 -2.78 -11.40 3.17
C CYS A 51 -3.02 -10.65 1.86
N ARG A 52 -2.69 -11.25 0.70
CA ARG A 52 -2.94 -10.66 -0.63
C ARG A 52 -4.41 -10.74 -1.01
N LYS A 53 -5.11 -11.83 -0.65
CA LYS A 53 -6.52 -12.05 -1.00
C LYS A 53 -7.43 -10.99 -0.36
N VAL A 54 -7.12 -10.58 0.87
CA VAL A 54 -7.88 -9.57 1.61
C VAL A 54 -7.46 -8.13 1.30
N CYS A 55 -6.34 -7.93 0.59
CA CYS A 55 -5.83 -6.59 0.34
C CYS A 55 -6.61 -5.88 -0.76
N LEU A 56 -7.07 -4.67 -0.46
CA LEU A 56 -7.70 -3.75 -1.42
C LEU A 56 -6.76 -3.35 -2.58
N VAL A 57 -5.45 -3.49 -2.36
CA VAL A 57 -4.38 -3.06 -3.26
C VAL A 57 -3.31 -4.16 -3.36
N PRO A 58 -3.57 -5.28 -4.05
CA PRO A 58 -2.75 -6.49 -3.94
C PRO A 58 -1.32 -6.33 -4.45
N HIS A 59 -1.04 -5.34 -5.32
CA HIS A 59 0.29 -5.08 -5.86
C HIS A 59 1.29 -4.58 -4.81
N VAL A 60 0.84 -4.00 -3.69
CA VAL A 60 1.76 -3.57 -2.62
C VAL A 60 2.33 -4.73 -1.82
N LEU A 61 1.72 -5.92 -1.91
CA LEU A 61 2.14 -7.16 -1.24
C LEU A 61 2.85 -8.11 -2.21
N ASP A 62 3.46 -7.59 -3.29
CA ASP A 62 4.32 -8.35 -4.20
C ASP A 62 5.57 -8.91 -3.50
N THR A 63 6.04 -8.25 -2.44
CA THR A 63 7.19 -8.67 -1.62
C THR A 63 6.93 -9.96 -0.82
N VAL A 64 5.67 -10.32 -0.59
CA VAL A 64 5.30 -11.54 0.17
C VAL A 64 5.42 -12.80 -0.70
N ILE A 65 5.57 -12.65 -2.02
CA ILE A 65 5.79 -13.78 -2.93
C ILE A 65 7.21 -14.33 -2.71
N LYS A 66 7.32 -15.66 -2.57
CA LYS A 66 8.60 -16.35 -2.39
C LYS A 66 9.62 -15.91 -3.44
N GLY A 67 10.77 -15.40 -2.98
CA GLY A 67 11.85 -14.93 -3.84
C GLY A 67 11.73 -13.50 -4.37
N ARG A 68 10.67 -12.74 -4.01
CA ARG A 68 10.53 -11.32 -4.38
C ARG A 68 10.91 -10.32 -3.28
N ALA A 69 11.09 -10.79 -2.04
CA ALA A 69 11.56 -9.93 -0.96
C ALA A 69 13.05 -9.59 -1.16
N VAL A 70 13.37 -8.29 -1.17
CA VAL A 70 14.76 -7.80 -1.33
C VAL A 70 15.54 -7.96 -0.02
N GLU A 71 14.85 -7.81 1.11
CA GLU A 71 15.44 -7.85 2.45
C GLU A 71 14.62 -8.71 3.39
N THR A 72 15.22 -9.03 4.54
CA THR A 72 14.56 -9.78 5.61
C THR A 72 13.38 -9.01 6.22
N GLU A 73 13.45 -7.69 6.20
CA GLU A 73 12.40 -6.81 6.67
C GLU A 73 12.14 -5.73 5.62
N VAL A 74 10.92 -5.70 5.06
CA VAL A 74 10.58 -4.80 3.97
C VAL A 74 9.41 -3.90 4.37
N PRO A 75 9.58 -2.57 4.39
CA PRO A 75 8.45 -1.67 4.56
C PRO A 75 7.54 -1.71 3.32
N ILE A 76 6.24 -1.83 3.53
CA ILE A 76 5.25 -1.78 2.45
C ILE A 76 5.17 -0.34 1.91
N GLY A 77 5.04 -0.23 0.58
CA GLY A 77 5.05 1.05 -0.14
C GLY A 77 3.93 2.02 0.25
N PRO A 78 4.05 3.29 -0.16
CA PRO A 78 3.12 4.36 0.21
C PRO A 78 1.70 4.18 -0.37
N ASP A 79 1.52 3.30 -1.36
CA ASP A 79 0.23 2.92 -1.92
C ASP A 79 -0.64 2.08 -0.96
N CYS A 80 -0.08 1.64 0.17
CA CYS A 80 -0.82 0.93 1.20
C CYS A 80 -1.92 1.83 1.80
N THR A 81 -3.15 1.33 1.81
CA THR A 81 -4.28 2.02 2.46
C THR A 81 -4.23 1.99 3.99
N ARG A 82 -3.30 1.20 4.57
CA ARG A 82 -3.11 1.03 6.03
C ARG A 82 -4.38 0.53 6.75
N CYS A 83 -5.23 -0.20 6.05
CA CYS A 83 -6.48 -0.73 6.59
C CYS A 83 -6.29 -1.83 7.65
N GLY A 84 -5.12 -2.45 7.76
CA GLY A 84 -4.83 -3.48 8.77
C GLY A 84 -5.29 -4.90 8.44
N LEU A 85 -6.15 -5.10 7.44
CA LEU A 85 -6.69 -6.42 7.06
C LEU A 85 -5.61 -7.50 6.86
N CYS A 86 -4.47 -7.12 6.27
CA CYS A 86 -3.37 -8.04 6.03
C CYS A 86 -2.60 -8.43 7.30
N VAL A 87 -2.60 -7.57 8.33
CA VAL A 87 -2.04 -7.87 9.66
C VAL A 87 -2.96 -8.83 10.39
N ASP A 88 -4.27 -8.57 10.36
CA ASP A 88 -5.29 -9.38 11.06
C ASP A 88 -5.42 -10.80 10.48
N THR A 89 -5.28 -10.96 9.16
CA THR A 89 -5.41 -12.25 8.47
C THR A 89 -4.13 -13.09 8.53
N CYS A 90 -2.97 -12.51 8.82
CA CYS A 90 -1.70 -13.23 8.74
C CYS A 90 -1.54 -14.19 9.94
N PRO A 91 -1.54 -15.52 9.74
CA PRO A 91 -1.50 -16.49 10.85
C PRO A 91 -0.15 -16.48 11.58
N THR A 92 0.91 -16.09 10.89
CA THR A 92 2.28 -16.05 11.42
C THR A 92 2.69 -14.70 12.00
N GLY A 93 1.87 -13.66 11.84
CA GLY A 93 2.22 -12.31 12.27
C GLY A 93 3.42 -11.70 11.54
N SER A 94 3.71 -12.13 10.30
CA SER A 94 4.81 -11.58 9.49
C SER A 94 4.60 -10.13 9.07
N LEU A 95 3.37 -9.63 9.11
CA LEU A 95 3.00 -8.26 8.80
C LEU A 95 2.68 -7.53 10.10
N LYS A 96 3.39 -6.45 10.39
CA LYS A 96 3.21 -5.66 11.62
C LYS A 96 3.11 -4.17 11.29
N PHE A 97 2.42 -3.43 12.15
CA PHE A 97 2.44 -1.96 12.07
C PHE A 97 3.81 -1.44 12.53
N ASP A 98 4.34 -0.49 11.77
CA ASP A 98 5.59 0.22 12.00
C ASP A 98 5.35 1.73 11.93
N VAL A 99 6.07 2.52 12.71
CA VAL A 99 5.88 3.97 12.78
C VAL A 99 7.21 4.65 12.43
N LYS A 100 7.32 5.31 11.25
CA LYS A 100 8.50 6.16 10.96
C LYS A 100 8.55 7.24 12.03
N GLY A 101 9.70 7.33 12.69
CA GLY A 101 10.01 8.42 13.60
C GLY A 101 9.82 8.07 15.08
N LEU A 102 9.07 7.00 15.42
CA LEU A 102 9.06 6.52 16.81
C LEU A 102 10.42 5.93 17.20
N SER A 103 11.13 5.32 16.24
CA SER A 103 12.51 4.87 16.37
C SER A 103 13.56 5.99 16.50
N LYS A 104 13.16 7.27 16.40
CA LYS A 104 14.06 8.43 16.63
C LYS A 104 13.74 9.17 17.94
N LEU A 105 12.71 8.72 18.67
CA LEU A 105 12.19 9.35 19.89
C LEU A 105 12.31 8.43 21.12
N MET A 106 12.83 7.22 20.96
CA MET A 106 13.31 6.33 22.02
C MET A 106 14.82 6.24 21.97
#